data_AF-A0A938YWD7-F1
#
_entry.id   AF-A0A938YWD7-F1
#
_cell.length_a   1.000
_cell.length_b   1.000
_cell.length_c   1.000
_cell.angle_alpha   90.00
_cell.angle_beta   90.00
_cell.angle_gamma   90.00
#
_symmetry.space_group_name_H-M   'P 1'
#
loop_
_entity.id
_entity.type
_entity.pdbx_description
1 polymer ?
#
loop_
_entity_poly.entity_id
_entity_poly.type
_entity_poly.pdbx_seq_one_letter_code
_entity_poly.pdbx_strand_id
1 'polypeptide(L)'
;MRATLKKISYFIGMTVCLTGCGVSGSVSNEVDTEEQLSVSLNDEWQETQSEKERNYQNLLKSGEYTEDNIYVQLDPYDASPLSALLLFQTEDAMTVDISVAGKDEATTIKNSLDDYETDHSIPVLGLYPDTENEVTVTLTDESGNSMEKTVTIKTGTLAKSIANIEVKEADTTKMELGDSELTFVVPSTKRAYAFDANGDVRW
;
A
#
# COMPACT_ATOMS: atom_id res chain seq x y z
N MET A 1 -32.71 -17.67 -25.76
CA MET A 1 -32.40 -17.58 -27.20
C MET A 1 -30.93 -17.18 -27.30
N ARG A 2 -30.04 -18.10 -27.69
CA ARG A 2 -28.58 -17.88 -27.73
C ARG A 2 -28.23 -17.00 -28.93
N ALA A 3 -27.55 -15.89 -28.71
CA ALA A 3 -27.00 -15.06 -29.78
C ALA A 3 -25.50 -15.36 -29.93
N THR A 4 -25.15 -16.10 -30.98
CA THR A 4 -23.76 -16.33 -31.44
C THR A 4 -23.31 -15.15 -32.30
N LEU A 5 -22.28 -14.43 -31.87
CA LEU A 5 -21.60 -13.41 -32.68
C LEU A 5 -20.50 -14.06 -33.53
N LYS A 6 -20.63 -13.93 -34.85
CA LYS A 6 -19.73 -14.45 -35.89
C LYS A 6 -18.55 -13.47 -36.01
N LYS A 7 -17.32 -13.91 -35.72
CA LYS A 7 -16.10 -13.11 -36.00
C LYS A 7 -15.81 -13.13 -37.51
N ILE A 8 -15.80 -11.95 -38.12
CA ILE A 8 -15.33 -11.71 -39.49
C ILE A 8 -13.84 -11.38 -39.39
N SER A 9 -13.00 -12.20 -40.01
CA SER A 9 -11.55 -11.96 -40.11
C SER A 9 -11.28 -11.15 -41.38
N TYR A 10 -10.66 -9.97 -41.26
CA TYR A 10 -10.10 -9.24 -42.39
C TYR A 10 -8.58 -9.39 -42.36
N PHE A 11 -8.03 -10.08 -43.36
CA PHE A 11 -6.60 -10.24 -43.58
C PHE A 11 -6.13 -9.09 -44.47
N ILE A 12 -5.26 -8.21 -43.95
CA ILE A 12 -4.51 -7.26 -44.78
C ILE A 12 -3.05 -7.71 -44.71
N GLY A 13 -2.63 -8.47 -45.71
CA GLY A 13 -1.23 -8.85 -45.91
C GLY A 13 -0.49 -7.74 -46.66
N MET A 14 0.51 -7.13 -46.03
CA MET A 14 1.50 -6.31 -46.72
C MET A 14 2.75 -7.18 -46.94
N THR A 15 2.93 -7.65 -48.17
CA THR A 15 4.11 -8.40 -48.58
C THR A 15 5.27 -7.45 -48.84
N VAL A 16 6.34 -7.58 -48.06
CA VAL A 16 7.67 -7.04 -48.39
C VAL A 16 8.62 -8.21 -48.56
N CYS A 17 9.05 -8.45 -49.79
CA CYS A 17 10.12 -9.39 -50.11
C CYS A 17 11.46 -8.64 -50.17
N LEU A 18 12.42 -9.05 -49.34
CA LEU A 18 13.84 -8.78 -49.53
C LEU A 18 14.63 -10.05 -49.16
N THR A 19 15.34 -10.57 -50.16
CA THR A 19 16.20 -11.76 -50.10
C THR A 19 17.59 -11.41 -49.54
N GLY A 20 18.07 -12.19 -48.57
CA GLY A 20 19.46 -12.17 -48.10
C GLY A 20 19.67 -13.07 -46.88
N CYS A 21 20.49 -14.11 -47.03
CA CYS A 21 20.67 -15.23 -46.10
C CYS A 21 21.27 -14.88 -44.72
N GLY A 22 20.82 -15.56 -43.67
CA GLY A 22 21.63 -15.82 -42.46
C GLY A 22 20.86 -15.87 -41.13
N VAL A 23 20.27 -17.03 -40.81
CA VAL A 23 19.67 -17.42 -39.52
C VAL A 23 18.49 -16.56 -39.04
N SER A 24 17.28 -16.94 -39.45
CA SER A 24 16.06 -16.63 -38.70
C SER A 24 15.91 -17.65 -37.58
N GLY A 25 16.23 -17.26 -36.35
CA GLY A 25 15.73 -17.93 -35.17
C GLY A 25 14.58 -17.11 -34.63
N SER A 26 13.33 -17.52 -34.86
CA SER A 26 12.24 -17.09 -33.98
C SER A 26 12.33 -17.93 -32.72
N VAL A 27 12.65 -17.31 -31.57
CA VAL A 27 12.25 -17.91 -30.30
C VAL A 27 10.76 -17.68 -30.20
N SER A 28 9.98 -18.63 -30.73
CA SER A 28 8.59 -18.78 -30.33
C SER A 28 8.61 -19.52 -29.00
N ASN A 29 8.49 -18.77 -27.91
CA ASN A 29 7.92 -19.35 -26.70
C ASN A 29 6.43 -19.55 -26.99
N GLU A 30 6.07 -20.66 -27.62
CA GLU A 30 4.74 -21.23 -27.44
C GLU A 30 4.70 -21.74 -26.00
N VAL A 31 4.47 -20.84 -25.06
CA VAL A 31 3.93 -21.21 -23.75
C VAL A 31 2.44 -21.32 -23.98
N ASP A 32 1.92 -22.54 -23.95
CA ASP A 32 0.47 -22.79 -23.88
C ASP A 32 -0.10 -21.90 -22.79
N THR A 33 -0.88 -20.90 -23.19
CA THR A 33 -1.39 -19.81 -22.35
C THR A 33 -2.58 -20.25 -21.50
N GLU A 34 -2.75 -21.56 -21.29
CA GLU A 34 -3.92 -22.19 -20.66
C GLU A 34 -3.58 -23.02 -19.42
N GLU A 35 -2.32 -23.10 -18.97
CA GLU A 35 -2.08 -23.20 -17.52
C GLU A 35 -2.29 -21.81 -16.93
N GLN A 36 -3.57 -21.44 -16.87
CA GLN A 36 -4.04 -20.32 -16.07
C GLN A 36 -3.36 -20.47 -14.70
N LEU A 37 -2.55 -19.48 -14.32
CA LEU A 37 -2.29 -19.22 -12.91
C LEU A 37 -3.65 -18.92 -12.28
N SER A 38 -4.38 -19.97 -11.89
CA SER A 38 -5.56 -19.84 -11.08
C SER A 38 -5.06 -19.40 -9.72
N VAL A 39 -4.99 -18.10 -9.52
CA VAL A 39 -4.86 -17.52 -8.19
C VAL A 39 -6.20 -17.79 -7.51
N SER A 40 -6.36 -18.99 -6.95
CA SER A 40 -7.46 -19.25 -6.03
C SER A 40 -7.16 -18.45 -4.77
N LEU A 41 -8.02 -17.49 -4.47
CA LEU A 41 -7.93 -16.77 -3.22
C LEU A 41 -8.08 -17.79 -2.08
N ASN A 42 -7.28 -17.64 -1.04
CA ASN A 42 -7.38 -18.51 0.14
C ASN A 42 -8.62 -18.10 0.93
N ASP A 43 -9.69 -18.91 0.89
CA ASP A 43 -10.97 -18.64 1.55
C ASP A 43 -10.81 -18.35 3.05
N GLU A 44 -9.91 -19.05 3.74
CA GLU A 44 -9.62 -18.84 5.17
C GLU A 44 -9.04 -17.44 5.44
N TRP A 45 -8.17 -16.96 4.55
CA TRP A 45 -7.61 -15.60 4.67
C TRP A 45 -8.70 -14.57 4.43
N GLN A 46 -9.60 -14.78 3.47
CA GLN A 46 -10.72 -13.87 3.26
C GLN A 46 -11.65 -13.79 4.46
N GLU A 47 -11.99 -14.93 5.05
CA GLU A 47 -12.83 -15.00 6.25
C GLU A 47 -12.18 -14.25 7.41
N THR A 48 -10.90 -14.54 7.68
CA THR A 48 -10.13 -13.86 8.76
C THR A 48 -10.08 -12.35 8.56
N GLN A 49 -9.81 -11.88 7.33
CA GLN A 49 -9.77 -10.45 7.02
C GLN A 49 -11.15 -9.81 7.16
N SER A 50 -12.21 -10.49 6.72
CA SER A 50 -13.59 -10.02 6.83
C SER A 50 -14.06 -9.91 8.29
N GLU A 51 -13.60 -10.82 9.16
CA GLU A 51 -13.88 -10.75 10.60
C GLU A 51 -13.20 -9.55 11.26
N LYS A 52 -11.93 -9.31 10.94
CA LYS A 52 -11.18 -8.12 11.41
C LYS A 52 -11.85 -6.83 10.94
N GLU A 53 -12.19 -6.73 9.66
CA GLU A 53 -12.89 -5.57 9.11
C GLU A 53 -14.23 -5.33 9.81
N ARG A 54 -15.03 -6.39 10.03
CA ARG A 54 -16.28 -6.27 10.78
C ARG A 54 -16.05 -5.75 12.20
N ASN A 55 -14.99 -6.18 12.86
CA ASN A 55 -14.63 -5.69 14.18
C ASN A 55 -14.25 -4.20 14.14
N TYR A 56 -13.43 -3.76 13.19
CA TYR A 56 -13.06 -2.36 13.02
C TYR A 56 -14.27 -1.47 12.75
N GLN A 57 -15.18 -1.91 11.88
CA GLN A 57 -16.43 -1.21 11.61
C GLN A 57 -17.33 -1.11 12.85
N ASN A 58 -17.38 -2.14 13.69
CA ASN A 58 -18.13 -2.09 14.94
C ASN A 58 -17.48 -1.15 15.97
N LEU A 59 -16.15 -1.13 16.05
CA LEU A 59 -15.41 -0.20 16.92
C LEU A 59 -15.64 1.25 16.48
N LEU A 60 -15.57 1.54 15.19
CA LEU A 60 -15.82 2.88 14.66
C LEU A 60 -17.24 3.35 14.96
N LYS A 61 -18.23 2.49 14.72
CA LYS A 61 -19.66 2.79 14.97
C LYS A 61 -20.07 2.80 16.44
N SER A 62 -19.20 2.40 17.36
CA SER A 62 -19.50 2.39 18.78
C SER A 62 -19.63 3.81 19.36
N GLY A 63 -18.98 4.80 18.73
CA GLY A 63 -18.88 6.17 19.23
C GLY A 63 -17.94 6.33 20.43
N GLU A 64 -17.16 5.31 20.78
CA GLU A 64 -16.21 5.36 21.92
C GLU A 64 -14.92 6.15 21.61
N TYR A 65 -14.58 6.31 20.33
CA TYR A 65 -13.33 6.91 19.88
C TYR A 65 -13.58 8.21 19.13
N THR A 66 -12.90 9.27 19.55
CA THR A 66 -13.02 10.63 18.99
C THR A 66 -11.64 11.14 18.58
N GLU A 67 -11.57 12.32 17.99
CA GLU A 67 -10.31 12.98 17.63
C GLU A 67 -9.38 13.25 18.83
N ASP A 68 -9.90 13.23 20.06
CA ASP A 68 -9.12 13.33 21.31
C ASP A 68 -8.76 11.96 21.92
N ASN A 69 -9.40 10.89 21.46
CA ASN A 69 -9.18 9.52 21.93
C ASN A 69 -9.23 8.55 20.74
N ILE A 70 -8.18 8.57 19.94
CA ILE A 70 -8.06 7.78 18.71
C ILE A 70 -7.73 6.32 19.05
N TYR A 71 -8.50 5.37 18.52
CA TYR A 71 -8.14 3.95 18.58
C TYR A 71 -6.98 3.66 17.62
N VAL A 72 -5.98 2.90 18.08
CA VAL A 72 -4.82 2.51 17.28
C VAL A 72 -4.71 0.99 17.24
N GLN A 73 -4.82 0.41 16.05
CA GLN A 73 -4.52 -1.00 15.81
C GLN A 73 -3.19 -1.13 15.06
N LEU A 74 -2.13 -1.55 15.76
CA LEU A 74 -0.87 -1.94 15.12
C LEU A 74 -1.05 -3.24 14.34
N ASP A 75 -0.40 -3.34 13.18
CA ASP A 75 -0.44 -4.50 12.26
C ASP A 75 -1.88 -5.04 12.07
N PRO A 76 -2.80 -4.22 11.53
CA PRO A 76 -4.23 -4.54 11.53
C PRO A 76 -4.55 -5.87 10.86
N TYR A 77 -3.69 -6.35 9.96
CA TYR A 77 -3.92 -7.56 9.16
C TYR A 77 -2.87 -8.65 9.35
N ASP A 78 -2.00 -8.56 10.35
CA ASP A 78 -0.87 -9.48 10.64
C ASP A 78 0.07 -9.69 9.43
N ALA A 79 0.20 -8.66 8.61
CA ALA A 79 0.93 -8.69 7.35
C ALA A 79 2.14 -7.76 7.39
N SER A 80 1.98 -6.56 7.96
CA SER A 80 2.99 -5.51 8.04
C SER A 80 3.08 -4.98 9.47
N PRO A 81 4.08 -5.44 10.25
CA PRO A 81 4.26 -5.03 11.64
C PRO A 81 4.61 -3.55 11.83
N LEU A 82 4.91 -2.85 10.73
CA LEU A 82 5.26 -1.43 10.66
C LEU A 82 4.14 -0.59 10.02
N SER A 83 2.91 -1.07 10.13
CA SER A 83 1.69 -0.36 9.76
C SER A 83 0.72 -0.28 10.94
N ALA A 84 -0.23 0.64 10.87
CA ALA A 84 -1.32 0.73 11.83
C ALA A 84 -2.62 1.17 11.16
N LEU A 85 -3.73 1.05 11.89
CA LEU A 85 -5.04 1.59 11.53
C LEU A 85 -5.53 2.49 12.66
N LEU A 86 -5.88 3.73 12.33
CA LEU A 86 -6.50 4.68 13.26
C LEU A 86 -8.00 4.68 13.04
N LEU A 87 -8.78 4.57 14.12
CA LEU A 87 -10.25 4.64 14.08
C LEU A 87 -10.75 5.70 15.07
N PHE A 88 -11.55 6.65 14.60
CA PHE A 88 -12.18 7.68 15.44
C PHE A 88 -13.32 8.36 14.68
N GLN A 89 -14.19 9.07 15.42
CA GLN A 89 -15.23 9.92 14.86
C GLN A 89 -14.97 11.39 15.15
N THR A 90 -15.53 12.27 14.33
CA THR A 90 -15.57 13.73 14.54
C THR A 90 -17.02 14.21 14.57
N GLU A 91 -17.30 15.32 15.26
CA GLU A 91 -18.64 15.91 15.28
C GLU A 91 -19.06 16.45 13.90
N ASP A 92 -18.14 17.15 13.23
CA ASP A 92 -18.31 17.68 11.88
C ASP A 92 -17.59 16.80 10.85
N ALA A 93 -18.04 16.86 9.59
CA ALA A 93 -17.38 16.17 8.49
C ALA A 93 -16.03 16.85 8.18
N MET A 94 -14.96 16.07 8.10
CA MET A 94 -13.60 16.58 7.95
C MET A 94 -12.81 15.76 6.93
N THR A 95 -11.87 16.39 6.22
CA THR A 95 -10.81 15.69 5.48
C THR A 95 -9.65 15.37 6.41
N VAL A 96 -8.78 14.44 6.00
CA VAL A 96 -7.66 13.98 6.82
C VAL A 96 -6.35 14.06 6.03
N ASP A 97 -5.37 14.78 6.57
CA ASP A 97 -3.98 14.69 6.17
C ASP A 97 -3.19 13.96 7.26
N ILE A 98 -2.43 12.94 6.88
CA ILE A 98 -1.58 12.18 7.79
C ILE A 98 -0.12 12.33 7.40
N SER A 99 0.75 12.46 8.41
CA SER A 99 2.20 12.54 8.26
C SER A 99 2.89 11.63 9.26
N VAL A 100 3.61 10.62 8.77
CA VAL A 100 4.44 9.73 9.58
C VAL A 100 5.87 10.25 9.56
N ALA A 101 6.35 10.72 10.71
CA ALA A 101 7.65 11.39 10.80
C ALA A 101 8.78 10.51 10.24
N GLY A 102 9.56 11.08 9.31
CA GLY A 102 10.82 10.53 8.86
C GLY A 102 11.99 10.90 9.78
N LYS A 103 13.20 10.46 9.43
CA LYS A 103 14.43 11.01 10.04
C LYS A 103 14.74 12.42 9.53
N ASP A 104 14.13 12.78 8.39
CA ASP A 104 14.17 14.08 7.74
C ASP A 104 12.89 14.28 6.91
N GLU A 105 12.67 15.49 6.37
CA GLU A 105 11.50 15.80 5.54
C GLU A 105 11.40 14.96 4.27
N ALA A 106 12.52 14.48 3.73
CA ALA A 106 12.56 13.68 2.51
C ALA A 106 12.17 12.21 2.75
N THR A 107 12.04 11.81 4.01
CA THR A 107 11.57 10.49 4.44
C THR A 107 10.29 10.58 5.27
N THR A 108 9.66 11.75 5.35
CA THR A 108 8.36 11.90 6.01
C THR A 108 7.25 11.49 5.06
N ILE A 109 6.62 10.36 5.35
CA ILE A 109 5.56 9.79 4.50
C ILE A 109 4.26 10.52 4.78
N LYS A 110 3.63 11.03 3.73
CA LYS A 110 2.38 11.79 3.80
C LYS A 110 1.29 11.09 3.00
N ASN A 111 0.05 11.17 3.49
CA ASN A 111 -1.11 10.69 2.76
C ASN A 111 -2.31 11.59 3.08
N SER A 112 -3.27 11.66 2.16
CA SER A 112 -4.45 12.52 2.28
C SER A 112 -5.71 11.74 1.93
N LEU A 113 -6.75 11.93 2.72
CA LEU A 113 -8.11 11.48 2.44
C LEU A 113 -8.96 12.73 2.27
N ASP A 114 -9.28 13.02 1.01
CA ASP A 114 -9.91 14.29 0.60
C ASP A 114 -11.43 14.31 0.73
N ASP A 115 -12.03 13.17 1.07
CA ASP A 115 -13.48 13.07 1.29
C ASP A 115 -13.83 13.58 2.70
N TYR A 116 -14.85 14.43 2.79
CA TYR A 116 -15.38 14.93 4.05
C TYR A 116 -16.25 13.86 4.71
N GLU A 117 -15.76 13.28 5.80
CA GLU A 117 -16.43 12.21 6.54
C GLU A 117 -16.43 12.50 8.05
N THR A 118 -17.37 11.90 8.77
CA THR A 118 -17.40 11.92 10.25
C THR A 118 -16.82 10.66 10.86
N ASP A 119 -16.77 9.58 10.08
CA ASP A 119 -16.26 8.27 10.49
C ASP A 119 -14.89 8.05 9.84
N HIS A 120 -13.81 8.12 10.64
CA HIS A 120 -12.44 8.08 10.13
C HIS A 120 -11.80 6.71 10.34
N SER A 121 -11.36 6.11 9.23
CA SER A 121 -10.60 4.85 9.21
C SER A 121 -9.32 5.04 8.40
N ILE A 122 -8.23 5.38 9.09
CA ILE A 122 -7.02 5.95 8.46
C ILE A 122 -5.89 4.92 8.49
N PRO A 123 -5.46 4.39 7.33
CA PRO A 123 -4.31 3.50 7.26
C PRO A 123 -3.02 4.30 7.46
N VAL A 124 -2.17 3.82 8.37
CA VAL A 124 -0.83 4.36 8.63
C VAL A 124 0.19 3.38 8.07
N LEU A 125 1.00 3.85 7.13
CA LEU A 125 2.09 3.08 6.53
C LEU A 125 3.42 3.73 6.85
N GLY A 126 4.48 2.93 6.96
CA GLY A 126 5.82 3.47 7.05
C GLY A 126 6.29 3.75 8.48
N LEU A 127 5.93 2.95 9.48
CA LEU A 127 6.47 3.12 10.84
C LEU A 127 7.92 2.61 10.90
N TYR A 128 8.77 3.22 11.74
CA TYR A 128 10.08 2.67 12.08
C TYR A 128 9.97 1.54 13.11
N PRO A 129 10.83 0.51 13.04
CA PRO A 129 10.87 -0.57 14.02
C PRO A 129 11.52 -0.15 15.35
N ASP A 130 11.20 -0.86 16.42
CA ASP A 130 11.77 -0.67 17.78
C ASP A 130 11.75 0.80 18.25
N THR A 131 10.71 1.53 17.88
CA THR A 131 10.63 2.98 18.03
C THR A 131 9.22 3.40 18.47
N GLU A 132 9.14 4.50 19.22
CA GLU A 132 7.90 5.24 19.42
C GLU A 132 7.75 6.24 18.27
N ASN A 133 6.93 5.87 17.29
CA ASN A 133 6.71 6.66 16.09
C ASN A 133 5.71 7.77 16.37
N GLU A 134 5.96 8.95 15.81
CA GLU A 134 5.02 10.08 15.86
C GLU A 134 4.27 10.17 14.53
N VAL A 135 2.94 10.13 14.64
CA VAL A 135 2.02 10.25 13.51
C VAL A 135 1.18 11.49 13.74
N THR A 136 1.29 12.47 12.85
CA THR A 136 0.47 13.67 12.87
C THR A 136 -0.75 13.46 12.00
N VAL A 137 -1.93 13.76 12.56
CA VAL A 137 -3.23 13.73 11.89
C VAL A 137 -3.80 15.13 11.90
N THR A 138 -3.93 15.73 10.73
CA THR A 138 -4.52 17.06 10.55
C THR A 138 -5.92 16.88 9.98
N LEU A 139 -6.91 17.41 10.69
CA LEU A 139 -8.31 17.36 10.31
C LEU A 139 -8.73 18.75 9.84
N THR A 140 -9.44 18.84 8.71
CA THR A 140 -9.91 20.12 8.18
C THR A 140 -11.40 20.04 7.83
N ASP A 141 -12.19 20.98 8.35
CA ASP A 141 -13.63 21.08 8.07
C ASP A 141 -13.93 21.82 6.74
N GLU A 142 -15.18 21.75 6.28
CA GLU A 142 -15.61 22.42 5.04
C GLU A 142 -15.46 23.96 5.08
N SER A 143 -15.37 24.56 6.27
CA SER A 143 -15.15 25.99 6.46
C SER A 143 -13.67 26.38 6.41
N GLY A 144 -12.77 25.40 6.32
CA GLY A 144 -11.32 25.57 6.30
C GLY A 144 -10.69 25.74 7.69
N ASN A 145 -11.42 25.41 8.76
CA ASN A 145 -10.80 25.33 10.08
C ASN A 145 -10.06 24.00 10.20
N SER A 146 -8.81 24.05 10.66
CA SER A 146 -7.98 22.87 10.82
C SER A 146 -7.57 22.66 12.27
N MET A 147 -7.44 21.40 12.68
CA MET A 147 -6.88 20.99 13.95
C MET A 147 -5.89 19.84 13.77
N GLU A 148 -4.85 19.83 14.59
CA GLU A 148 -3.78 18.84 14.52
C GLU A 148 -3.80 17.95 15.76
N LYS A 149 -3.62 16.64 15.57
CA LYS A 149 -3.50 15.61 16.60
C LYS A 149 -2.22 14.82 16.38
N THR A 150 -1.51 14.52 17.46
CA THR A 150 -0.32 13.65 17.42
C THR A 150 -0.64 12.33 18.09
N VAL A 151 -0.40 11.23 17.38
CA VAL A 151 -0.58 9.85 17.85
C VAL A 151 0.79 9.18 17.94
N THR A 152 1.14 8.69 19.13
CA THR A 152 2.38 7.93 19.33
C THR A 152 2.12 6.44 19.18
N ILE A 153 2.85 5.77 18.28
CA ILE A 153 2.68 4.34 17.98
C ILE A 153 4.00 3.60 18.24
N LYS A 154 4.00 2.73 19.25
CA LYS A 154 5.16 1.90 19.59
C LYS A 154 5.20 0.64 18.75
N THR A 155 6.31 0.41 18.06
CA THR A 155 6.57 -0.80 17.28
C THR A 155 7.56 -1.73 17.98
N GLY A 156 7.55 -3.01 17.57
CA GLY A 156 8.52 -4.01 18.02
C GLY A 156 9.76 -4.08 17.14
N THR A 157 10.73 -4.89 17.56
CA THR A 157 11.94 -5.18 16.77
C THR A 157 11.62 -6.01 15.53
N LEU A 158 12.35 -5.78 14.44
CA LEU A 158 12.24 -6.59 13.23
C LEU A 158 12.68 -8.05 13.42
N ALA A 159 12.07 -8.93 12.62
CA ALA A 159 12.55 -10.30 12.50
C ALA A 159 13.96 -10.33 11.89
N LYS A 160 14.86 -11.13 12.48
CA LYS A 160 16.25 -11.32 12.02
C LYS A 160 16.39 -11.79 10.56
N SER A 161 15.30 -12.24 9.95
CA SER A 161 15.27 -12.70 8.56
C SER A 161 15.32 -11.56 7.54
N ILE A 162 14.96 -10.32 7.93
CA ILE A 162 15.02 -9.14 7.07
C ILE A 162 16.47 -8.77 6.80
N ALA A 163 16.79 -8.46 5.54
CA ALA A 163 18.14 -8.09 5.14
C ALA A 163 18.50 -6.71 5.71
N ASN A 164 19.77 -6.54 6.10
CA ASN A 164 20.29 -5.21 6.37
C ASN A 164 20.54 -4.51 5.02
N ILE A 165 20.06 -3.28 4.88
CA ILE A 165 20.17 -2.49 3.65
C ILE A 165 21.16 -1.37 3.93
N GLU A 166 22.18 -1.28 3.09
CA GLU A 166 23.14 -0.18 3.13
C GLU A 166 23.01 0.61 1.82
N VAL A 167 22.45 1.81 1.91
CA VAL A 167 22.31 2.71 0.76
C VAL A 167 23.63 3.44 0.56
N LYS A 168 24.28 3.18 -0.58
CA LYS A 168 25.54 3.85 -0.95
C LYS A 168 25.32 5.20 -1.61
N GLU A 169 24.23 5.31 -2.37
CA GLU A 169 23.83 6.51 -3.09
C GLU A 169 22.31 6.45 -3.26
N ALA A 170 21.64 7.53 -2.91
CA ALA A 170 20.22 7.76 -3.20
C ALA A 170 20.09 9.16 -3.79
N ASP A 171 19.51 9.25 -4.99
CA ASP A 171 19.14 10.51 -5.61
C ASP A 171 17.62 10.48 -5.79
N THR A 172 16.92 10.95 -4.76
CA THR A 172 15.45 10.93 -4.69
C THR A 172 14.81 11.71 -5.84
N THR A 173 15.52 12.69 -6.42
CA THR A 173 15.02 13.44 -7.59
C THR A 173 14.97 12.61 -8.87
N LYS A 174 15.68 11.49 -8.91
CA LYS A 174 15.68 10.53 -10.02
C LYS A 174 14.91 9.24 -9.69
N MET A 175 14.36 9.12 -8.50
CA MET A 175 13.59 7.95 -8.06
C MET A 175 12.10 8.21 -8.27
N GLU A 176 11.39 7.19 -8.75
CA GLU A 176 9.92 7.20 -8.82
C GLU A 176 9.38 6.46 -7.60
N LEU A 177 9.21 7.18 -6.49
CA LEU A 177 8.86 6.59 -5.19
C LEU A 177 7.34 6.49 -4.93
N GLY A 178 6.51 7.08 -5.80
CA GLY A 178 5.06 7.15 -5.63
C GLY A 178 4.63 7.81 -4.31
N ASP A 179 3.35 7.75 -3.99
CA ASP A 179 2.79 8.44 -2.80
C ASP A 179 3.25 7.80 -1.49
N SER A 180 3.62 6.51 -1.50
CA SER A 180 4.11 5.82 -0.30
C SER A 180 5.54 6.22 0.10
N GLU A 181 6.30 6.81 -0.83
CA GLU A 181 7.74 7.08 -0.71
C GLU A 181 8.63 5.86 -0.40
N LEU A 182 8.08 4.64 -0.51
CA LEU A 182 8.73 3.39 -0.16
C LEU A 182 9.15 2.57 -1.38
N THR A 183 10.33 1.96 -1.31
CA THR A 183 10.79 0.97 -2.27
C THR A 183 10.51 -0.45 -1.77
N PHE A 184 9.66 -1.19 -2.49
CA PHE A 184 9.31 -2.58 -2.15
C PHE A 184 10.29 -3.59 -2.73
N VAL A 185 10.71 -4.56 -1.91
CA VAL A 185 11.55 -5.69 -2.31
C VAL A 185 10.79 -6.99 -2.08
N VAL A 186 10.66 -7.78 -3.14
CA VAL A 186 10.01 -9.09 -3.11
C VAL A 186 11.05 -10.18 -3.39
N PRO A 187 11.80 -10.65 -2.37
CA PRO A 187 12.79 -11.69 -2.56
C PRO A 187 12.12 -13.06 -2.77
N SER A 188 12.74 -13.92 -3.58
CA SER A 188 12.16 -15.23 -3.95
C SER A 188 12.03 -16.24 -2.79
N THR A 189 12.72 -16.02 -1.67
CA THR A 189 12.82 -16.99 -0.56
C THR A 189 12.59 -16.38 0.83
N LYS A 190 12.27 -15.09 0.90
CA LYS A 190 12.05 -14.37 2.17
C LYS A 190 10.76 -13.55 2.11
N ARG A 191 10.35 -12.98 3.26
CA ARG A 191 9.22 -12.04 3.30
C ARG A 191 9.54 -10.80 2.47
N ALA A 192 8.53 -10.29 1.78
CA ALA A 192 8.61 -8.96 1.20
C ALA A 192 8.78 -7.92 2.33
N TYR A 193 9.48 -6.85 2.03
CA TYR A 193 9.68 -5.70 2.92
C TYR A 193 9.82 -4.44 2.08
N ALA A 194 9.62 -3.28 2.69
CA ALA A 194 9.87 -2.00 2.03
C ALA A 194 10.79 -1.12 2.88
N PHE A 195 11.51 -0.22 2.21
CA PHE A 195 12.41 0.72 2.86
C PHE A 195 12.31 2.11 2.23
N ASP A 196 12.65 3.15 2.99
CA ASP A 196 12.63 4.54 2.53
C ASP A 196 13.89 4.93 1.75
N ALA A 197 13.99 6.18 1.31
CA ALA A 197 15.15 6.69 0.57
C ALA A 197 16.49 6.53 1.30
N ASN A 198 16.49 6.42 2.64
CA ASN A 198 17.68 6.25 3.47
C ASN A 198 18.07 4.78 3.67
N GLY A 199 17.24 3.83 3.22
CA GLY A 199 17.48 2.39 3.40
C GLY A 199 16.88 1.81 4.67
N ASP A 200 16.13 2.60 5.43
CA ASP A 200 15.51 2.14 6.67
C ASP A 200 14.24 1.34 6.35
N VAL A 201 14.11 0.16 6.93
CA VAL A 201 12.94 -0.72 6.72
C VAL A 201 11.72 -0.15 7.44
N ARG A 202 10.61 0.00 6.70
CA ARG A 202 9.38 0.67 7.18
C ARG A 202 8.07 -0.05 6.82
N TRP A 203 8.13 -1.33 6.41
CA TRP A 203 6.95 -2.17 6.14
C TRP A 203 7.18 -3.64 6.43
#